data_AF-A0A0M1J513-F1
#
_entry.id   AF-A0A0M1J513-F1
#
_cell.length_a   1.000
_cell.length_b   1.000
_cell.length_c   1.000
_cell.angle_alpha   90.00
_cell.angle_beta   90.00
_cell.angle_gamma   90.00
#
_symmetry.space_group_name_H-M   'P 1'
#
loop_
_entity.id
_entity.type
_entity.pdbx_description
1 polymer ?
#
loop_
_entity_poly.entity_id
_entity_poly.type
_entity_poly.pdbx_seq_one_letter_code
_entity_poly.pdbx_strand_id
1 'polypeptide(L)'
;MVLKKDIVAFMHVPLSTLNTYLKKRCRDIQPIKLDRTTIKKLGSKAVQMNAYTVQDVGTIVLGMKSEVGEQLKTQMFGQVGTVANIETTSEIEWWQKLKASCADLSLFHHYHIDKSRIEVDFYLHELELILECNGYDGHASYDPVAEKKREQLFKNYRVIRFHHQIDVATLFRAILKVKKGEIIRLYPV
;
A
#
# COMPACT_ATOMS: atom_id res chain seq x y z
N MET A 1 -6.71 -20.87 -4.05
CA MET A 1 -6.06 -20.84 -2.73
C MET A 1 -4.68 -21.44 -2.88
N VAL A 2 -3.67 -20.91 -2.20
CA VAL A 2 -2.26 -21.28 -2.40
C VAL A 2 -1.67 -21.79 -1.09
N LEU A 3 -0.88 -22.87 -1.11
CA LEU A 3 -0.28 -23.44 0.09
C LEU A 3 1.11 -22.82 0.34
N LYS A 4 1.60 -22.87 1.59
CA LYS A 4 2.95 -22.39 1.92
C LYS A 4 4.04 -23.01 1.05
N LYS A 5 3.92 -24.30 0.73
CA LYS A 5 4.89 -25.00 -0.12
C LYS A 5 4.95 -24.40 -1.53
N ASP A 6 3.80 -23.97 -2.06
CA ASP A 6 3.69 -23.40 -3.40
C ASP A 6 4.30 -21.97 -3.41
N ILE A 7 4.07 -21.19 -2.34
CA ILE A 7 4.70 -19.88 -2.14
C ILE A 7 6.22 -20.00 -2.03
N VAL A 8 6.71 -20.95 -1.23
CA VAL A 8 8.15 -21.23 -1.07
C VAL A 8 8.77 -21.62 -2.40
N ALA A 9 8.12 -22.54 -3.14
CA ALA A 9 8.59 -22.95 -4.46
C ALA A 9 8.62 -21.78 -5.45
N PHE A 10 7.57 -20.96 -5.48
CA PHE A 10 7.48 -19.80 -6.36
C PHE A 10 8.55 -18.75 -6.05
N MET A 11 8.77 -18.43 -4.77
CA MET A 11 9.67 -17.34 -4.36
C MET A 11 11.13 -17.77 -4.20
N HIS A 12 11.42 -19.06 -4.27
CA HIS A 12 12.75 -19.64 -3.99
C HIS A 12 13.31 -19.25 -2.62
N VAL A 13 12.47 -19.24 -1.58
CA VAL A 13 12.87 -18.89 -0.20
C VAL A 13 12.72 -20.07 0.77
N PRO A 14 13.56 -20.18 1.81
CA PRO A 14 13.37 -21.19 2.84
C PRO A 14 12.01 -21.08 3.53
N LEU A 15 11.39 -22.22 3.86
CA LEU A 15 10.12 -22.25 4.59
C LEU A 15 10.21 -21.56 5.96
N SER A 16 11.37 -21.61 6.61
CA SER A 16 11.64 -20.89 7.86
C SER A 16 11.56 -19.37 7.69
N THR A 17 12.04 -18.84 6.57
CA THR A 17 11.97 -17.42 6.22
C THR A 17 10.52 -16.99 6.01
N LEU A 18 9.75 -17.75 5.22
CA LEU A 18 8.32 -17.48 5.02
C LEU A 18 7.55 -17.52 6.35
N ASN A 19 7.81 -18.52 7.19
CA ASN A 19 7.15 -18.63 8.51
C ASN A 19 7.47 -17.44 9.42
N THR A 20 8.72 -16.97 9.42
CA THR A 20 9.12 -15.79 10.20
C THR A 20 8.41 -14.54 9.71
N TYR A 21 8.30 -14.34 8.39
CA TYR A 21 7.57 -13.22 7.80
C TYR A 21 6.09 -13.25 8.19
N LEU A 22 5.42 -14.38 8.00
CA LEU A 22 4.01 -14.56 8.34
C LEU A 22 3.72 -14.36 9.83
N LYS A 23 4.65 -14.75 10.71
CA LYS A 23 4.52 -14.52 12.15
C LYS A 23 4.53 -13.04 12.49
N LYS A 24 5.36 -12.24 11.82
CA LYS A 24 5.43 -10.77 11.99
C LYS A 24 4.20 -10.05 11.43
N ARG A 25 3.57 -10.63 10.40
CA ARG A 25 2.42 -10.06 9.68
C ARG A 25 1.10 -10.77 10.00
N CYS A 26 0.99 -11.39 11.17
CA CYS A 26 -0.17 -12.21 11.54
C CYS A 26 -1.47 -11.41 11.75
N ARG A 27 -1.39 -10.07 11.84
CA ARG A 27 -2.56 -9.18 11.86
C ARG A 27 -3.07 -8.91 10.45
N ASP A 28 -2.14 -8.75 9.51
CA ASP A 28 -2.41 -8.29 8.14
C ASP A 28 -2.74 -9.47 7.20
N ILE A 29 -2.13 -10.63 7.42
CA ILE A 29 -2.30 -11.83 6.60
C ILE A 29 -2.95 -12.92 7.44
N GLN A 30 -4.25 -13.17 7.20
CA GLN A 30 -5.02 -14.19 7.91
C GLN A 30 -5.07 -15.50 7.11
N PRO A 31 -4.36 -16.56 7.55
CA PRO A 31 -4.37 -17.82 6.84
C PRO A 31 -5.73 -18.52 6.95
N ILE A 32 -6.15 -19.15 5.85
CA ILE A 32 -7.35 -19.98 5.81
C ILE A 32 -6.97 -21.38 6.28
N LYS A 33 -7.47 -21.79 7.44
CA LYS A 33 -7.32 -23.17 7.93
C LYS A 33 -8.13 -24.12 7.05
N LEU A 34 -7.46 -25.12 6.48
CA LEU A 34 -8.11 -26.15 5.69
C LEU A 34 -8.70 -27.23 6.59
N ASP A 35 -9.90 -27.69 6.24
CA ASP A 35 -10.51 -28.84 6.90
C ASP A 35 -9.81 -30.15 6.50
N ARG A 36 -10.02 -31.20 7.31
CA ARG A 36 -9.36 -32.50 7.13
C ARG A 36 -9.73 -33.20 5.82
N THR A 37 -10.93 -32.96 5.28
CA THR A 37 -11.37 -33.54 4.01
C THR A 37 -10.63 -32.89 2.84
N THR A 38 -10.46 -31.58 2.88
CA THR A 38 -9.71 -30.80 1.90
C THR A 38 -8.23 -31.17 1.91
N ILE A 39 -7.62 -31.33 3.09
CA ILE A 39 -6.21 -31.77 3.23
C ILE A 39 -5.98 -33.16 2.61
N LYS A 40 -6.91 -34.10 2.83
CA LYS A 40 -6.85 -35.45 2.23
C LYS A 40 -7.01 -35.41 0.71
N LYS A 41 -7.92 -34.59 0.19
CA LYS A 41 -8.10 -34.39 -1.26
C LYS A 41 -6.84 -33.84 -1.93
N LEU A 42 -6.06 -33.03 -1.21
CA LEU A 42 -4.76 -32.52 -1.66
C LEU A 42 -3.63 -33.56 -1.54
N GLY A 43 -3.93 -34.81 -1.16
CA GLY A 43 -2.95 -35.90 -1.02
C GLY A 43 -2.01 -35.74 0.18
N SER A 44 -2.30 -34.85 1.13
CA SER A 44 -1.41 -34.58 2.26
C SER A 44 -1.74 -35.43 3.49
N LYS A 45 -0.70 -35.91 4.17
CA LYS A 45 -0.80 -36.60 5.47
C LYS A 45 -0.77 -35.63 6.67
N ALA A 46 -0.74 -34.32 6.43
CA ALA A 46 -0.66 -33.32 7.49
C ALA A 46 -1.92 -33.32 8.37
N VAL A 47 -1.75 -33.09 9.68
CA VAL A 47 -2.87 -32.96 10.62
C VAL A 47 -3.58 -31.60 10.47
N GLN A 48 -2.81 -30.56 10.16
CA GLN A 48 -3.29 -29.20 9.94
C GLN A 48 -2.57 -28.58 8.75
N MET A 49 -3.27 -27.74 8.00
CA MET A 49 -2.72 -27.03 6.85
C MET A 49 -3.41 -25.68 6.70
N ASN A 50 -2.60 -24.68 6.33
CA ASN A 50 -3.09 -23.34 6.03
C ASN A 50 -2.94 -23.07 4.53
N ALA A 51 -3.93 -22.40 3.97
CA ALA A 51 -3.89 -21.83 2.64
C ALA A 51 -4.00 -20.30 2.72
N TYR A 52 -3.66 -19.66 1.61
CA TYR A 52 -3.64 -18.22 1.43
C TYR A 52 -4.47 -17.85 0.21
N THR A 53 -5.11 -16.68 0.24
CA THR A 53 -5.78 -16.13 -0.93
C THR A 53 -4.74 -15.67 -1.96
N VAL A 54 -5.16 -15.43 -3.20
CA VAL A 54 -4.24 -14.88 -4.23
C VAL A 54 -3.75 -13.48 -3.82
N GLN A 55 -4.60 -12.69 -3.16
CA GLN A 55 -4.25 -11.37 -2.64
C GLN A 55 -3.17 -11.47 -1.55
N ASP A 56 -3.35 -12.34 -0.55
CA ASP A 56 -2.34 -12.58 0.50
C ASP A 56 -1.00 -12.99 -0.10
N VAL A 57 -1.02 -13.83 -1.15
CA VAL A 57 0.20 -14.25 -1.85
C VAL A 57 0.87 -13.07 -2.54
N GLY A 58 0.10 -12.18 -3.19
CA GLY A 58 0.63 -10.93 -3.75
C GLY A 58 1.33 -10.07 -2.69
N THR A 59 0.68 -9.87 -1.54
CA THR A 59 1.25 -9.12 -0.41
C THR A 59 2.52 -9.78 0.12
N ILE A 60 2.56 -11.11 0.25
CA ILE A 60 3.75 -11.85 0.70
C ILE A 60 4.90 -11.69 -0.30
N VAL A 61 4.63 -11.86 -1.60
CA VAL A 61 5.65 -11.81 -2.66
C VAL A 61 6.25 -10.40 -2.77
N LEU A 62 5.42 -9.37 -2.70
CA LEU A 62 5.88 -7.97 -2.76
C LEU A 62 6.52 -7.53 -1.43
N GLY A 63 6.07 -8.02 -0.28
CA GLY A 63 6.56 -7.58 1.02
C GLY A 63 7.83 -8.28 1.50
N MET A 64 8.16 -9.45 0.96
CA MET A 64 9.40 -10.17 1.28
C MET A 64 10.55 -9.75 0.36
N LYS A 65 11.77 -9.80 0.91
CA LYS A 65 13.00 -9.62 0.13
C LYS A 65 13.38 -10.96 -0.50
N SER A 66 13.01 -11.18 -1.76
CA SER A 66 13.41 -12.34 -2.57
C SER A 66 13.71 -11.90 -3.99
N GLU A 67 14.53 -12.65 -4.72
CA GLU A 67 14.86 -12.35 -6.11
C GLU A 67 13.60 -12.25 -6.99
N VAL A 68 12.66 -13.19 -6.82
CA VAL A 68 11.37 -13.18 -7.52
C VAL A 68 10.51 -11.99 -7.12
N GLY A 69 10.52 -11.60 -5.84
CA GLY A 69 9.81 -10.41 -5.36
C GLY A 69 10.39 -9.13 -5.95
N GLU A 70 11.71 -9.01 -6.02
CA GLU A 70 12.40 -7.85 -6.62
C GLU A 70 12.22 -7.80 -8.14
N GLN A 71 12.27 -8.94 -8.83
CA GLN A 71 11.97 -9.03 -10.26
C GLN A 71 10.52 -8.64 -10.56
N LEU A 72 9.56 -9.14 -9.77
CA LEU A 72 8.15 -8.81 -9.93
C LEU A 72 7.89 -7.33 -9.67
N LYS A 73 8.51 -6.75 -8.62
CA LYS A 73 8.48 -5.30 -8.38
C LYS A 73 9.05 -4.54 -9.57
N THR A 74 10.19 -4.97 -10.10
CA THR A 74 10.82 -4.30 -11.25
C THR A 74 9.96 -4.41 -12.51
N GLN A 75 9.32 -5.55 -12.75
CA GLN A 75 8.41 -5.73 -13.89
C GLN A 75 7.12 -4.91 -13.74
N MET A 76 6.59 -4.80 -12.52
CA MET A 76 5.36 -4.07 -12.23
C MET A 76 5.58 -2.55 -12.14
N PHE A 77 6.77 -2.11 -11.71
CA PHE A 77 7.04 -0.72 -11.33
C PHE A 77 8.23 -0.08 -12.08
N GLY A 78 9.00 -0.83 -12.86
CA GLY A 78 10.21 -0.35 -13.54
C GLY A 78 11.47 -0.41 -12.66
N GLN A 79 12.63 0.00 -13.21
CA GLN A 79 13.85 0.22 -12.42
C GLN A 79 13.70 1.47 -11.54
N VAL A 80 12.99 1.35 -10.43
CA VAL A 80 12.90 2.42 -9.42
C VAL A 80 13.86 2.06 -8.30
N GLY A 81 14.90 2.88 -8.18
CA GLY A 81 15.94 2.74 -7.17
C GLY A 81 15.38 2.71 -5.75
N THR A 82 15.96 1.81 -4.96
CA THR A 82 16.02 1.90 -3.50
C THR A 82 14.67 2.04 -2.79
N VAL A 83 13.92 0.93 -2.76
CA VAL A 83 12.74 0.76 -1.90
C VAL A 83 13.14 0.92 -0.43
N ALA A 84 12.88 2.10 0.13
CA ALA A 84 13.00 2.39 1.55
C ALA A 84 11.84 1.77 2.35
N ASN A 85 12.20 1.23 3.51
CA ASN A 85 11.40 0.82 4.67
C ASN A 85 9.87 0.78 4.53
N ILE A 86 9.33 -0.44 4.47
CA ILE A 86 8.18 -1.10 5.15
C ILE A 86 6.98 -0.28 5.74
N GLU A 87 7.02 1.04 5.90
CA GLU A 87 5.84 1.91 6.10
C GLU A 87 5.02 2.07 4.78
N THR A 88 5.62 1.69 3.66
CA THR A 88 5.13 1.82 2.27
C THR A 88 4.07 0.82 1.80
N THR A 89 3.60 -0.13 2.62
CA THR A 89 2.62 -1.13 2.13
C THR A 89 1.28 -0.49 1.75
N SER A 90 0.84 0.51 2.52
CA SER A 90 -0.45 1.14 2.27
C SER A 90 -0.39 2.18 1.15
N GLU A 91 0.69 2.95 1.04
CA GLU A 91 0.92 3.91 -0.03
C GLU A 91 1.10 3.20 -1.38
N ILE A 92 1.82 2.07 -1.43
CA ILE A 92 1.94 1.24 -2.65
C ILE A 92 0.57 0.66 -3.05
N GLU A 93 -0.23 0.17 -2.10
CA GLU A 93 -1.59 -0.29 -2.39
C GLU A 93 -2.47 0.85 -2.92
N TRP A 94 -2.35 2.04 -2.35
CA TRP A 94 -3.06 3.23 -2.82
C TRP A 94 -2.58 3.70 -4.19
N TRP A 95 -1.27 3.65 -4.44
CA TRP A 95 -0.70 3.92 -5.76
C TRP A 95 -1.33 3.01 -6.82
N GLN A 96 -1.43 1.71 -6.55
CA GLN A 96 -2.05 0.76 -7.48
C GLN A 96 -3.53 1.07 -7.70
N LYS A 97 -4.29 1.33 -6.63
CA LYS A 97 -5.73 1.67 -6.71
C LYS A 97 -5.96 2.96 -7.49
N LEU A 98 -5.17 3.99 -7.22
CA LEU A 98 -5.25 5.30 -7.88
C LEU A 98 -4.83 5.20 -9.35
N LYS A 99 -3.71 4.52 -9.66
CA LYS A 99 -3.26 4.30 -11.03
C LYS A 99 -4.28 3.55 -11.87
N ALA A 100 -4.94 2.54 -11.31
CA ALA A 100 -6.00 1.80 -11.99
C ALA A 100 -7.26 2.68 -12.24
N SER A 101 -7.60 3.54 -11.28
CA SER A 101 -8.83 4.36 -11.34
C SER A 101 -8.65 5.66 -12.14
N CYS A 102 -7.40 6.10 -12.33
CA CYS A 102 -7.01 7.35 -13.00
C CYS A 102 -6.11 7.07 -14.20
N ALA A 103 -6.31 5.95 -14.90
CA ALA A 103 -5.39 5.46 -15.95
C ALA A 103 -5.13 6.47 -17.09
N ASP A 104 -6.10 7.35 -17.36
CA ASP A 104 -6.02 8.37 -18.42
C ASP A 104 -5.62 9.76 -17.89
N LEU A 105 -5.20 9.86 -16.63
CA LEU A 105 -4.82 11.12 -15.99
C LEU A 105 -3.34 11.12 -15.60
N SER A 106 -2.76 12.30 -15.52
CA SER A 106 -1.37 12.52 -15.13
C SER A 106 -1.25 12.45 -13.60
N LEU A 107 -1.22 11.20 -13.10
CA LEU A 107 -1.00 10.87 -11.71
C LEU A 107 0.50 10.65 -11.43
N PHE A 108 1.04 11.40 -10.47
CA PHE A 108 2.42 11.34 -10.02
C PHE A 108 2.48 10.84 -8.58
N HIS A 109 3.55 10.11 -8.25
CA HIS A 109 3.87 9.59 -6.92
C HIS A 109 5.14 10.28 -6.42
N HIS A 110 5.23 10.62 -5.12
CA HIS A 110 6.33 11.38 -4.53
C HIS A 110 6.66 12.65 -5.33
N TYR A 111 5.63 13.44 -5.61
CA TYR A 111 5.73 14.60 -6.50
C TYR A 111 6.21 15.83 -5.74
N HIS A 112 7.16 16.57 -6.33
CA HIS A 112 7.64 17.84 -5.78
C HIS A 112 6.86 19.01 -6.37
N ILE A 113 6.18 19.78 -5.51
CA ILE A 113 5.31 20.87 -5.95
C ILE A 113 6.12 22.16 -6.17
N ASP A 114 6.35 22.48 -7.44
CA ASP A 114 7.06 23.68 -7.91
C ASP A 114 8.37 23.93 -7.15
N LYS A 115 8.97 25.12 -7.28
CA LYS A 115 10.28 25.47 -6.66
C LYS A 115 10.34 25.30 -5.13
N SER A 116 9.21 24.96 -4.48
CA SER A 116 9.17 24.54 -3.10
C SER A 116 9.64 23.07 -3.05
N ARG A 117 10.72 22.77 -2.33
CA ARG A 117 11.26 21.41 -2.18
C ARG A 117 10.34 20.51 -1.33
N ILE A 118 9.03 20.59 -1.56
CA ILE A 118 8.00 19.91 -0.80
C ILE A 118 7.49 18.77 -1.64
N GLU A 119 7.78 17.59 -1.14
CA GLU A 119 7.26 16.34 -1.66
C GLU A 119 5.85 16.08 -1.10
N VAL A 120 4.98 15.55 -1.95
CA VAL A 120 3.66 15.03 -1.59
C VAL A 120 3.51 13.61 -2.11
N ASP A 121 2.74 12.78 -1.40
CA ASP A 121 2.59 11.34 -1.69
C ASP A 121 2.03 11.12 -3.11
N PHE A 122 0.92 11.80 -3.45
CA PHE A 122 0.40 11.79 -4.82
C PHE A 122 -0.04 13.16 -5.32
N TYR A 123 0.12 13.37 -6.62
CA TYR A 123 -0.35 14.55 -7.32
C TYR A 123 -1.07 14.18 -8.62
N LEU A 124 -2.27 14.72 -8.82
CA LEU A 124 -3.07 14.55 -10.03
C LEU A 124 -3.18 15.90 -10.74
N HIS A 125 -2.47 16.03 -11.85
CA HIS A 125 -2.21 17.32 -12.49
C HIS A 125 -3.47 18.00 -13.02
N GLU A 126 -4.34 17.26 -13.71
CA GLU A 126 -5.56 17.79 -14.35
C GLU A 126 -6.53 18.38 -13.33
N LEU A 127 -6.49 17.90 -12.09
CA LEU A 127 -7.34 18.39 -11.00
C LEU A 127 -6.61 19.37 -10.06
N GLU A 128 -5.33 19.65 -10.29
CA GLU A 128 -4.46 20.36 -9.33
C GLU A 128 -4.62 19.78 -7.91
N LEU A 129 -4.67 18.45 -7.83
CA LEU A 129 -5.09 17.72 -6.63
C LEU A 129 -3.90 17.02 -5.97
N ILE A 130 -3.74 17.29 -4.68
CA ILE A 130 -2.77 16.66 -3.80
C ILE A 130 -3.50 15.63 -2.95
N LEU A 131 -2.96 14.42 -2.90
CA LEU A 131 -3.41 13.37 -1.99
C LEU A 131 -2.27 13.00 -1.05
N GLU A 132 -2.49 13.12 0.25
CA GLU A 132 -1.53 12.68 1.27
C GLU A 132 -2.11 11.49 2.02
N CYS A 133 -1.49 10.32 1.80
CA CYS A 133 -1.83 9.05 2.38
C CYS A 133 -1.06 8.85 3.69
N ASN A 134 -1.41 9.63 4.69
CA ASN A 134 -0.76 9.58 5.99
C ASN A 134 -1.81 9.59 7.10
N GLY A 135 -1.83 8.51 7.89
CA GLY A 135 -2.50 8.47 9.18
C GLY A 135 -1.64 9.22 10.18
N TYR A 136 -1.88 10.50 10.39
CA TYR A 136 -1.11 11.35 11.31
C TYR A 136 -1.30 11.01 12.80
N ASP A 137 -1.80 9.81 13.08
CA ASP A 137 -2.07 9.31 14.43
C ASP A 137 -0.75 8.76 15.02
N GLY A 138 0.23 9.64 15.24
CA GLY A 138 1.38 9.32 16.10
C GLY A 138 2.79 9.33 15.49
N HIS A 139 3.07 10.08 14.42
CA HIS A 139 4.47 10.34 14.05
C HIS A 139 5.17 11.11 15.18
N ALA A 140 6.21 10.51 15.77
CA ALA A 140 7.01 11.12 16.85
C ALA A 140 7.67 12.46 16.45
N SER A 141 7.72 12.76 15.15
CA SER A 141 8.26 13.97 14.55
C SER A 141 7.18 14.95 14.03
N TYR A 142 5.90 14.75 14.39
CA TYR A 142 4.83 15.65 13.96
C TYR A 142 4.98 17.03 14.61
N ASP A 143 5.34 18.03 13.80
CA ASP A 143 5.39 19.43 14.20
C ASP A 143 4.15 20.18 13.64
N PRO A 144 3.16 20.52 14.49
CA PRO A 144 1.96 21.21 14.04
C PRO A 144 2.24 22.62 13.50
N VAL A 145 3.31 23.27 13.94
CA VAL A 145 3.69 24.61 13.46
C VAL A 145 4.30 24.52 12.07
N ALA A 146 5.18 23.54 11.82
CA ALA A 146 5.72 23.27 10.49
C ALA A 146 4.61 22.87 9.51
N GLU A 147 3.67 22.01 9.94
CA GLU A 147 2.55 21.59 9.08
C GLU A 147 1.61 22.74 8.74
N LYS A 148 1.28 23.61 9.69
CA LYS A 148 0.44 24.77 9.40
C LYS A 148 1.12 25.74 8.43
N LYS A 149 2.45 25.83 8.44
CA LYS A 149 3.22 26.58 7.43
C LYS A 149 3.19 25.87 6.07
N ARG A 150 3.32 24.54 6.05
CA ARG A 150 3.24 23.72 4.83
C ARG A 150 1.89 23.88 4.13
N GLU A 151 0.80 23.87 4.89
CA GLU A 151 -0.56 24.08 4.36
C GLU A 151 -0.75 25.43 3.65
N GLN A 152 0.00 26.47 4.04
CA GLN A 152 -0.06 27.77 3.34
C GLN A 152 0.46 27.70 1.90
N LEU A 153 1.26 26.69 1.57
CA LEU A 153 1.84 26.48 0.25
C LEU A 153 0.86 25.75 -0.68
N PHE A 154 -0.20 25.15 -0.12
CA PHE A 154 -1.21 24.42 -0.87
C PHE A 154 -2.43 25.26 -1.28
N LYS A 155 -2.40 26.59 -1.08
CA LYS A 155 -3.53 27.49 -1.38
C LYS A 155 -4.06 27.41 -2.81
N ASN A 156 -3.19 27.04 -3.75
CA ASN A 156 -3.55 26.90 -5.16
C ASN A 156 -3.86 25.45 -5.55
N TYR A 157 -4.07 24.55 -4.60
CA TYR A 157 -4.31 23.14 -4.85
C TYR A 157 -5.58 22.68 -4.14
N ARG A 158 -6.17 21.60 -4.64
CA ARG A 158 -7.14 20.81 -3.89
C ARG A 158 -6.34 19.83 -3.05
N VAL A 159 -6.64 19.69 -1.77
CA VAL A 159 -5.88 18.78 -0.90
C VAL A 159 -6.80 17.82 -0.19
N ILE A 160 -6.48 16.54 -0.24
CA ILE A 160 -7.11 15.51 0.58
C ILE A 160 -6.03 14.79 1.36
N ARG A 161 -6.13 14.86 2.68
CA ARG A 161 -5.34 14.04 3.59
C ARG A 161 -6.20 12.90 4.08
N PHE A 162 -5.70 11.67 4.06
CA PHE A 162 -6.51 10.52 4.41
C PHE A 162 -5.74 9.44 5.14
N HIS A 163 -6.44 8.78 6.05
CA HIS A 163 -5.93 7.59 6.71
C HIS A 163 -5.88 6.43 5.72
N HIS A 164 -4.82 5.63 5.75
CA HIS A 164 -4.62 4.54 4.81
C HIS A 164 -5.73 3.45 4.83
N GLN A 165 -6.51 3.38 5.92
CA GLN A 165 -7.60 2.42 6.11
C GLN A 165 -8.95 2.85 5.51
N ILE A 166 -9.09 4.07 4.96
CA ILE A 166 -10.38 4.46 4.35
C ILE A 166 -10.66 3.62 3.10
N ASP A 167 -11.93 3.51 2.73
CA ASP A 167 -12.31 2.88 1.46
C ASP A 167 -12.15 3.85 0.28
N VAL A 168 -11.98 3.27 -0.92
CA VAL A 168 -11.82 4.03 -2.17
C VAL A 168 -13.01 4.95 -2.43
N ALA A 169 -14.25 4.50 -2.18
CA ALA A 169 -15.43 5.33 -2.44
C ALA A 169 -15.47 6.57 -1.53
N THR A 170 -14.97 6.48 -0.31
CA THR A 170 -14.79 7.62 0.60
C THR A 170 -13.79 8.63 0.05
N LEU A 171 -12.65 8.18 -0.47
CA LEU A 171 -11.68 9.06 -1.12
C LEU A 171 -12.28 9.76 -2.34
N PHE A 172 -12.93 9.02 -3.24
CA PHE A 172 -13.56 9.58 -4.45
C PHE A 172 -14.66 10.60 -4.14
N ARG A 173 -15.49 10.33 -3.12
CA ARG A 173 -16.50 11.30 -2.66
C ARG A 173 -15.88 12.61 -2.20
N ALA A 174 -14.69 12.57 -1.58
CA ALA A 174 -13.97 13.78 -1.19
C ALA A 174 -13.36 14.50 -2.41
N ILE A 175 -12.80 13.76 -3.38
CA ILE A 175 -12.29 14.32 -4.64
C ILE A 175 -13.37 15.13 -5.38
N LEU A 176 -14.60 14.65 -5.40
CA LEU A 176 -15.72 15.35 -6.03
C LEU A 176 -16.17 16.61 -5.29
N LYS A 177 -15.84 16.75 -4.00
CA LYS A 177 -16.30 17.84 -3.14
C LYS A 177 -15.25 18.93 -2.94
N VAL A 178 -13.97 18.56 -2.93
CA VAL A 178 -12.86 19.45 -2.56
C VAL A 178 -12.71 20.60 -3.57
N LYS A 179 -12.60 21.82 -3.03
CA LYS A 179 -12.38 23.04 -3.81
C LYS A 179 -10.92 23.46 -3.79
N LYS A 180 -10.52 24.29 -4.74
CA LYS A 180 -9.17 24.87 -4.79
C LYS A 180 -8.94 25.71 -3.52
N GLY A 181 -7.81 25.50 -2.85
CA GLY A 181 -7.48 26.12 -1.56
C GLY A 181 -8.13 25.43 -0.35
N GLU A 182 -8.88 24.34 -0.54
CA GLU A 182 -9.48 23.57 0.53
C GLU A 182 -8.64 22.33 0.87
N ILE A 183 -8.63 21.99 2.16
CA ILE A 183 -8.00 20.77 2.68
C ILE A 183 -9.06 19.93 3.38
N ILE A 184 -9.45 18.81 2.76
CA ILE A 184 -10.32 17.81 3.38
C ILE A 184 -9.45 16.78 4.11
N ARG A 185 -9.82 16.44 5.34
CA ARG A 185 -9.15 15.45 6.18
C ARG A 185 -10.08 14.26 6.42
N LEU A 186 -9.67 13.06 6.00
CA LEU A 186 -10.43 11.81 6.09
C LEU A 186 -9.74 10.88 7.09
N TYR A 187 -9.95 11.13 8.37
CA TYR A 187 -9.47 10.27 9.46
C TYR A 187 -10.64 9.49 10.07
N PRO A 188 -10.45 8.22 10.46
CA PRO A 188 -11.46 7.50 11.22
C PRO A 188 -11.74 8.24 12.55
N VAL A 189 -13.03 8.29 12.92
CA VAL A 189 -13.51 8.82 14.20
C VAL A 189 -13.36 7.78 15.29
#